data_AF-A0A9P5LX68-F1
#
_entry.id   AF-A0A9P5LX68-F1
#
_cell.length_a   1.000
_cell.length_b   1.000
_cell.length_c   1.000
_cell.angle_alpha   90.00
_cell.angle_beta   90.00
_cell.angle_gamma   90.00
#
_symmetry.space_group_name_H-M   'P 1'
#
loop_
_entity.id
_entity.type
_entity.pdbx_description
1 polymer ?
#
loop_
_entity_poly.entity_id
_entity_poly.type
_entity_poly.pdbx_seq_one_letter_code
_entity_poly.pdbx_strand_id
1 'polypeptide(L)'
;MHNVTIVPTLDTNIFCPIGNIPAVNLLEYHAPKSDGEITNILLLACGDPRSILFSFFCEDKPGNEKFNIVCCDDIDPAILARNIILFSLIIDNAASYGSQSAHDRTRIGAIWNLLYHYQIPKEDLKLLQDQSDKLLSYSKSPETWAESPYSSITFVSLQTLEGVRKIWEKYAIQRSAEEQQEYEAPRRHTLSEIRQKFSQGEGACVTYSVGVHWFAGFNSCWDALKGYWEKGVVARNEGDVKALGFGGKGLLNLTFMVSAMSEDFVVPFTGDPLSAYHVPQVFENPLSEKLRMEALAKSAKQGFAE
;
A
#
# COMPACT_ATOMS: atom_id res chain seq x y z
N MET A 1 23.08 11.62 14.30
CA MET A 1 22.13 10.70 13.64
C MET A 1 21.50 9.84 14.72
N HIS A 2 20.29 10.19 15.15
CA HIS A 2 19.50 9.29 15.99
C HIS A 2 18.65 8.45 15.05
N ASN A 3 19.05 7.20 14.82
CA ASN A 3 18.15 6.21 14.27
C ASN A 3 17.05 6.00 15.30
N VAL A 4 15.91 6.67 15.10
CA VAL A 4 14.71 6.40 15.88
C VAL A 4 14.11 5.12 15.31
N THR A 5 14.65 3.99 15.74
CA THR A 5 13.97 2.71 15.60
C THR A 5 12.87 2.71 16.65
N ILE A 6 11.63 2.99 16.25
CA ILE A 6 10.47 2.82 17.12
C ILE A 6 10.29 1.31 17.28
N VAL A 7 10.79 0.76 18.38
CA VAL A 7 10.40 -0.59 18.81
C VAL A 7 8.95 -0.49 19.26
N PRO A 8 8.00 -1.24 18.67
CA PRO A 8 6.63 -1.25 19.13
C PRO A 8 6.59 -1.71 20.59
N THR A 9 6.07 -0.89 21.49
CA THR A 9 5.77 -1.30 22.86
C THR A 9 4.31 -1.74 22.96
N LEU A 10 3.97 -2.50 24.00
CA LEU A 10 2.60 -2.93 24.29
C LEU A 10 1.60 -1.76 24.40
N ASP A 11 2.10 -0.54 24.66
CA ASP A 11 1.31 0.69 24.77
C ASP A 11 1.11 1.42 23.42
N THR A 12 1.62 0.88 22.32
CA THR A 12 1.50 1.45 20.98
C THR A 12 1.01 0.39 20.00
N ASN A 13 -0.31 0.13 19.98
CA ASN A 13 -0.95 -0.62 18.90
C ASN A 13 -0.89 0.20 17.60
N ILE A 14 0.22 0.10 16.85
CA ILE A 14 0.44 0.85 15.61
C ILE A 14 0.12 -0.06 14.43
N PHE A 15 -0.76 0.39 13.54
CA PHE A 15 -1.03 -0.28 12.27
C PHE A 15 -0.18 0.36 11.17
N CYS A 16 0.76 -0.38 10.59
CA CYS A 16 1.68 0.12 9.56
C CYS A 16 1.33 -0.41 8.15
N PRO A 17 0.25 0.07 7.50
CA PRO A 17 -0.13 -0.37 6.15
C PRO A 17 0.88 0.03 5.07
N ILE A 18 1.76 0.99 5.40
CA ILE A 18 2.89 1.41 4.60
C ILE A 18 4.13 1.28 5.50
N GLY A 19 5.07 0.43 5.10
CA GLY A 19 6.40 0.35 5.68
C GLY A 19 7.16 1.70 5.65
N ASN A 20 8.12 1.83 6.53
CA ASN A 20 8.91 3.04 6.77
C ASN A 20 10.38 2.91 6.36
N ILE A 21 10.73 1.79 5.71
CA ILE A 21 12.08 1.47 5.23
C ILE A 21 12.07 1.26 3.71
N PRO A 22 13.19 1.51 3.01
CA PRO A 22 13.30 1.19 1.59
C PRO A 22 12.95 -0.26 1.32
N ALA A 23 12.39 -0.55 0.15
CA ALA A 23 12.26 -1.92 -0.32
C ALA A 23 13.66 -2.54 -0.46
N VAL A 24 13.78 -3.82 -0.08
CA VAL A 24 15.03 -4.59 -0.21
C VAL A 24 14.85 -5.65 -1.29
N ASN A 25 15.90 -5.89 -2.09
CA ASN A 25 15.88 -6.99 -3.04
C ASN A 25 16.22 -8.30 -2.30
N LEU A 26 15.20 -9.12 -2.09
CA LEU A 26 15.28 -10.43 -1.43
C LEU A 26 16.10 -11.44 -2.24
N LEU A 27 16.38 -11.14 -3.51
CA LEU A 27 17.09 -11.99 -4.45
C LEU A 27 18.49 -11.46 -4.80
N GLU A 28 18.93 -10.33 -4.22
CA GLU A 28 20.20 -9.66 -4.57
C GLU A 28 21.42 -10.59 -4.54
N TYR A 29 21.44 -11.53 -3.59
CA TYR A 29 22.52 -12.51 -3.42
C TYR A 29 22.06 -13.95 -3.67
N HIS A 30 20.87 -14.13 -4.26
CA HIS A 30 20.34 -15.43 -4.61
C HIS A 30 20.97 -15.90 -5.93
N ALA A 31 21.52 -17.11 -5.93
CA ALA A 31 22.00 -17.72 -7.17
C ALA A 31 20.78 -18.30 -7.92
N PRO A 32 20.50 -17.88 -9.16
CA PRO A 32 19.37 -18.39 -9.92
C PRO A 32 19.39 -19.91 -10.00
N LYS A 33 18.23 -20.52 -9.76
CA LYS A 33 18.08 -21.98 -9.80
C LYS A 33 17.77 -22.50 -11.19
N SER A 34 17.87 -23.83 -11.35
CA SER A 34 17.48 -24.49 -12.59
C SER A 34 15.96 -24.40 -12.81
N ASP A 35 15.54 -24.54 -14.07
CA ASP A 35 14.12 -24.54 -14.45
C ASP A 35 13.30 -25.53 -13.60
N GLY A 36 12.21 -25.04 -13.02
CA GLY A 36 11.30 -25.83 -12.19
C GLY A 36 11.72 -26.04 -10.74
N GLU A 37 12.93 -25.65 -10.35
CA GLU A 37 13.33 -25.64 -8.94
C GLU A 37 12.60 -24.54 -8.16
N ILE A 38 12.36 -24.78 -6.86
CA ILE A 38 11.63 -23.85 -6.00
C ILE A 38 12.62 -23.10 -5.10
N THR A 39 12.52 -21.78 -5.10
CA THR A 39 13.17 -20.88 -4.14
C THR A 39 12.17 -20.50 -3.06
N ASN A 40 12.47 -20.90 -1.82
CA ASN A 40 11.62 -20.63 -0.67
C ASN A 40 12.14 -19.40 0.08
N ILE A 41 11.27 -18.42 0.30
CA ILE A 41 11.60 -17.18 1.03
C ILE A 41 10.65 -17.08 2.23
N LEU A 42 11.20 -16.84 3.42
CA LEU A 42 10.43 -16.57 4.63
C LEU A 42 10.61 -15.10 5.01
N LEU A 43 9.51 -14.34 5.04
CA LEU A 43 9.46 -12.95 5.47
C LEU A 43 8.78 -12.85 6.82
N LEU A 44 9.56 -12.61 7.88
CA LEU A 44 9.06 -12.32 9.22
C LEU A 44 8.78 -10.82 9.35
N ALA A 45 7.68 -10.46 10.01
CA ALA A 45 7.18 -9.09 10.07
C ALA A 45 7.12 -8.48 8.66
N CYS A 46 6.47 -9.19 7.73
CA CYS A 46 6.55 -8.89 6.31
C CYS A 46 6.04 -7.48 5.96
N GLY A 47 5.13 -6.91 6.77
CA GLY A 47 4.55 -5.62 6.49
C GLY A 47 3.86 -5.59 5.13
N ASP A 48 4.01 -4.50 4.40
CA ASP A 48 3.49 -4.38 3.04
C ASP A 48 4.36 -5.14 2.01
N PRO A 49 3.87 -5.35 0.77
CA PRO A 49 4.51 -6.25 -0.18
C PRO A 49 5.67 -5.59 -0.94
N ARG A 50 6.16 -4.40 -0.54
CA ARG A 50 7.14 -3.61 -1.32
C ARG A 50 8.40 -4.40 -1.67
N SER A 51 8.94 -5.18 -0.74
CA SER A 51 10.19 -5.91 -0.95
C SER A 51 9.99 -7.09 -1.90
N ILE A 52 8.80 -7.70 -1.90
CA ILE A 52 8.45 -8.75 -2.87
C ILE A 52 8.38 -8.15 -4.27
N LEU A 53 7.62 -7.07 -4.44
CA LEU A 53 7.46 -6.39 -5.73
C LEU A 53 8.80 -5.88 -6.25
N PHE A 54 9.60 -5.23 -5.40
CA PHE A 54 10.91 -4.71 -5.77
C PHE A 54 11.91 -5.80 -6.16
N SER A 55 11.86 -6.96 -5.48
CA SER A 55 12.70 -8.10 -5.85
C SER A 55 12.35 -8.59 -7.25
N PHE A 56 11.06 -8.77 -7.56
CA PHE A 56 10.62 -9.19 -8.89
C PHE A 56 10.88 -8.14 -9.97
N PHE A 57 10.82 -6.85 -9.64
CA PHE A 57 11.21 -5.78 -10.54
C PHE A 57 12.72 -5.82 -10.88
N CYS A 58 13.57 -6.11 -9.89
CA CYS A 58 15.03 -6.21 -10.11
C CYS A 58 15.42 -7.42 -10.97
N GLU A 59 14.61 -8.47 -10.97
CA GLU A 59 14.87 -9.67 -11.76
C GLU A 59 14.29 -9.50 -13.18
N ASP A 60 15.15 -9.17 -14.15
CA ASP A 60 14.82 -8.89 -15.57
C ASP A 60 14.08 -10.04 -16.31
N LYS A 61 14.10 -11.21 -15.67
CA LYS A 61 13.08 -12.25 -15.60
C LYS A 61 13.53 -13.05 -14.39
N PRO A 62 12.68 -13.39 -13.40
CA PRO A 62 13.01 -14.55 -12.60
C PRO A 62 13.37 -15.65 -13.59
N GLY A 63 14.48 -16.37 -13.40
CA GLY A 63 14.73 -17.56 -14.21
C GLY A 63 13.48 -18.45 -14.23
N ASN A 64 13.43 -19.50 -15.03
CA ASN A 64 12.28 -20.43 -14.97
C ASN A 64 12.12 -21.15 -13.60
N GLU A 65 12.82 -20.72 -12.56
CA GLU A 65 12.60 -21.10 -11.17
C GLU A 65 11.26 -20.57 -10.64
N LYS A 66 10.70 -21.30 -9.68
CA LYS A 66 9.44 -20.95 -9.02
C LYS A 66 9.73 -20.36 -7.65
N PHE A 67 8.99 -19.35 -7.25
CA PHE A 67 9.11 -18.76 -5.92
C PHE A 67 7.96 -19.20 -5.02
N ASN A 68 8.31 -19.59 -3.81
CA ASN A 68 7.38 -19.80 -2.72
C ASN A 68 7.72 -18.82 -1.59
N ILE A 69 6.88 -17.82 -1.37
CA ILE A 69 7.12 -16.76 -0.39
C ILE A 69 6.13 -16.92 0.76
N VAL A 70 6.64 -17.25 1.94
CA VAL A 70 5.87 -17.34 3.18
C VAL A 70 5.98 -16.00 3.90
N CYS A 71 4.87 -15.29 3.98
CA CYS A 71 4.77 -14.00 4.67
C CYS A 71 4.16 -14.20 6.06
N CYS A 72 4.85 -13.73 7.10
CA CYS A 72 4.39 -13.74 8.47
C CYS A 72 4.27 -12.29 8.96
N ASP A 73 3.10 -11.92 9.44
CA ASP A 73 2.88 -10.69 10.20
C ASP A 73 2.27 -11.08 11.55
N ASP A 74 2.94 -10.69 12.63
CA ASP A 74 2.60 -11.08 14.00
C ASP A 74 1.72 -10.05 14.71
N ILE A 75 1.41 -8.92 14.06
CA ILE A 75 0.77 -7.77 14.71
C ILE A 75 -0.70 -7.66 14.30
N ASP A 76 -1.02 -7.61 13.01
CA ASP A 76 -2.39 -7.35 12.56
C ASP A 76 -2.77 -8.12 11.28
N PRO A 77 -3.80 -9.00 11.30
CA PRO A 77 -4.28 -9.67 10.09
C PRO A 77 -4.73 -8.69 8.99
N ALA A 78 -4.99 -7.42 9.31
CA ALA A 78 -5.29 -6.38 8.32
C ALA A 78 -4.15 -6.17 7.32
N ILE A 79 -2.89 -6.35 7.72
CA ILE A 79 -1.74 -6.27 6.82
C ILE A 79 -1.81 -7.38 5.76
N LEU A 80 -1.99 -8.63 6.20
CA LEU A 80 -2.13 -9.77 5.29
C LEU A 80 -3.37 -9.63 4.40
N ALA A 81 -4.50 -9.19 4.97
CA ALA A 81 -5.73 -8.97 4.22
C ALA A 81 -5.55 -7.94 3.09
N ARG A 82 -4.85 -6.83 3.35
CA ARG A 82 -4.51 -5.82 2.34
C ARG A 82 -3.55 -6.36 1.27
N ASN A 83 -2.54 -7.13 1.67
CA ASN A 83 -1.58 -7.71 0.72
C ASN A 83 -2.26 -8.72 -0.22
N ILE A 84 -3.17 -9.54 0.30
CA ILE A 84 -3.93 -10.49 -0.51
C ILE A 84 -4.92 -9.78 -1.45
N ILE A 85 -5.51 -8.63 -1.04
CA ILE A 85 -6.29 -7.80 -1.97
C ILE A 85 -5.43 -7.38 -3.16
N LEU A 86 -4.19 -6.91 -2.94
CA LEU A 86 -3.28 -6.60 -4.05
C LEU A 86 -3.02 -7.83 -4.93
N PHE A 87 -2.56 -8.95 -4.34
CA PHE A 87 -2.18 -10.11 -5.14
C PHE A 87 -3.35 -10.73 -5.90
N SER A 88 -4.55 -10.72 -5.31
CA SER A 88 -5.75 -11.20 -5.99
C SER A 88 -6.17 -10.28 -7.15
N LEU A 89 -6.06 -8.95 -6.98
CA LEU A 89 -6.26 -8.01 -8.09
C LEU A 89 -5.19 -8.19 -9.18
N ILE A 90 -3.95 -8.53 -8.82
CA ILE A 90 -2.92 -8.92 -9.79
C ILE A 90 -3.34 -10.18 -10.56
N ILE A 91 -3.72 -11.24 -9.86
CA ILE A 91 -4.15 -12.50 -10.50
C ILE A 91 -5.32 -12.25 -11.46
N ASP A 92 -6.32 -11.47 -11.06
CA ASP A 92 -7.48 -11.14 -11.89
C ASP A 92 -7.15 -10.29 -13.14
N ASN A 93 -6.02 -9.59 -13.13
CA ASN A 93 -5.60 -8.69 -14.19
C ASN A 93 -4.33 -9.17 -14.91
N ALA A 94 -3.90 -10.42 -14.70
CA ALA A 94 -2.68 -10.98 -15.28
C ALA A 94 -2.59 -10.80 -16.80
N ALA A 95 -3.69 -11.03 -17.51
CA ALA A 95 -3.76 -10.87 -18.98
C ALA A 95 -3.77 -9.41 -19.46
N SER A 96 -4.05 -8.46 -18.56
CA SER A 96 -4.03 -7.03 -18.84
C SER A 96 -2.64 -6.41 -18.64
N TYR A 97 -1.73 -7.07 -17.92
CA TYR A 97 -0.37 -6.57 -17.71
C TYR A 97 0.46 -6.69 -18.99
N GLY A 98 0.99 -5.55 -19.46
CA GLY A 98 1.64 -5.41 -20.78
C GLY A 98 0.75 -4.74 -21.84
N SER A 99 -0.56 -4.67 -21.61
CA SER A 99 -1.48 -3.90 -22.46
C SER A 99 -1.38 -2.41 -22.13
N GLN A 100 -1.14 -1.59 -23.16
CA GLN A 100 -1.17 -0.13 -23.04
C GLN A 100 -2.58 0.45 -23.26
N SER A 101 -3.64 -0.33 -23.08
CA SER A 101 -4.99 0.20 -23.17
C SER A 101 -5.25 1.23 -22.06
N ALA A 102 -6.09 2.23 -22.33
CA ALA A 102 -6.45 3.22 -21.32
C ALA A 102 -7.13 2.57 -20.11
N HIS A 103 -7.94 1.55 -20.34
CA HIS A 103 -8.66 0.81 -19.30
C HIS A 103 -7.72 0.05 -18.36
N ASP A 104 -6.67 -0.60 -18.88
CA ASP A 104 -5.72 -1.33 -18.03
C ASP A 104 -4.88 -0.39 -17.16
N ARG A 105 -4.48 0.77 -17.71
CA ARG A 105 -3.85 1.84 -16.92
C ARG A 105 -4.76 2.36 -15.80
N THR A 106 -6.05 2.53 -16.07
CA THR A 106 -7.02 2.93 -15.05
C THR A 106 -7.10 1.90 -13.92
N ARG A 107 -7.07 0.60 -14.25
CA ARG A 107 -7.08 -0.46 -13.23
C ARG A 107 -5.83 -0.46 -12.37
N ILE A 108 -4.64 -0.35 -12.97
CA ILE A 108 -3.38 -0.24 -12.21
C ILE A 108 -3.42 0.98 -11.28
N GLY A 109 -3.96 2.11 -11.76
CA GLY A 109 -4.18 3.31 -10.94
C GLY A 109 -5.11 3.07 -9.75
N ALA A 110 -6.21 2.34 -9.93
CA ALA A 110 -7.12 1.99 -8.83
C ALA A 110 -6.43 1.08 -7.80
N ILE A 111 -5.64 0.10 -8.25
CA ILE A 111 -4.85 -0.77 -7.36
C ILE A 111 -3.84 0.07 -6.56
N TRP A 112 -3.12 0.99 -7.22
CA TRP A 112 -2.22 1.94 -6.56
C TRP A 112 -2.94 2.74 -5.48
N ASN A 113 -4.12 3.29 -5.78
CA ASN A 113 -4.91 4.08 -4.84
C ASN A 113 -5.28 3.25 -3.60
N LEU A 114 -5.68 1.99 -3.77
CA LEU A 114 -6.01 1.08 -2.66
C LEU A 114 -4.83 0.80 -1.73
N LEU A 115 -3.60 0.81 -2.25
CA LEU A 115 -2.40 0.57 -1.45
C LEU A 115 -1.86 1.84 -0.81
N TYR A 116 -1.82 2.96 -1.54
CA TYR A 116 -1.00 4.10 -1.14
C TYR A 116 -1.79 5.34 -0.77
N HIS A 117 -3.11 5.38 -1.00
CA HIS A 117 -3.94 6.52 -0.64
C HIS A 117 -4.88 6.18 0.53
N TYR A 118 -4.88 6.99 1.58
CA TYR A 118 -5.88 6.84 2.64
C TYR A 118 -7.21 7.56 2.31
N GLN A 119 -7.23 8.40 1.25
CA GLN A 119 -8.45 8.93 0.65
C GLN A 119 -8.55 8.48 -0.80
N ILE A 120 -9.70 7.88 -1.16
CA ILE A 120 -9.90 7.29 -2.49
C ILE A 120 -11.23 7.76 -3.11
N PRO A 121 -11.32 7.75 -4.45
CA PRO A 121 -12.60 7.88 -5.17
C PRO A 121 -13.60 6.80 -4.77
N LYS A 122 -14.89 7.05 -5.06
CA LYS A 122 -15.97 6.10 -4.76
C LYS A 122 -15.82 4.80 -5.56
N GLU A 123 -15.31 4.91 -6.77
CA GLU A 123 -15.09 3.82 -7.71
C GLU A 123 -14.05 2.83 -7.17
N ASP A 124 -12.99 3.34 -6.53
CA ASP A 124 -11.94 2.51 -5.93
C ASP A 124 -12.44 1.81 -4.66
N LEU A 125 -13.26 2.49 -3.84
CA LEU A 125 -13.91 1.83 -2.69
C LEU A 125 -14.81 0.68 -3.17
N LYS A 126 -15.53 0.88 -4.27
CA LYS A 126 -16.34 -0.18 -4.86
C LYS A 126 -15.49 -1.35 -5.35
N LEU A 127 -14.33 -1.09 -5.98
CA LEU A 127 -13.38 -2.13 -6.36
C LEU A 127 -12.93 -2.96 -5.14
N LEU A 128 -12.61 -2.29 -4.02
CA LEU A 128 -12.25 -2.96 -2.77
C LEU A 128 -13.38 -3.84 -2.22
N GLN A 129 -14.62 -3.33 -2.20
CA GLN A 129 -15.79 -4.07 -1.75
C GLN A 129 -16.04 -5.30 -2.62
N ASP A 130 -16.10 -5.12 -3.94
CA ASP A 130 -16.35 -6.18 -4.91
C ASP A 130 -15.26 -7.27 -4.81
N GLN A 131 -13.98 -6.88 -4.67
CA GLN A 131 -12.89 -7.83 -4.48
C GLN A 131 -12.97 -8.56 -3.14
N SER A 132 -13.35 -7.86 -2.06
CA SER A 132 -13.50 -8.46 -0.74
C SER A 132 -14.63 -9.48 -0.71
N ASP A 133 -15.78 -9.17 -1.31
CA ASP A 133 -16.90 -10.11 -1.49
C ASP A 133 -16.48 -11.36 -2.25
N LYS A 134 -15.73 -11.18 -3.35
CA LYS A 134 -15.19 -12.30 -4.13
C LYS A 134 -14.27 -13.18 -3.29
N LEU A 135 -13.34 -12.60 -2.55
CA LEU A 135 -12.43 -13.35 -1.67
C LEU A 135 -13.18 -14.08 -0.55
N LEU A 136 -14.19 -13.45 0.05
CA LEU A 136 -15.07 -14.07 1.05
C LEU A 136 -15.87 -15.25 0.47
N SER A 137 -16.22 -15.23 -0.82
CA SER A 137 -16.91 -16.36 -1.44
C SER A 137 -16.03 -17.62 -1.53
N TYR A 138 -14.72 -17.44 -1.74
CA TYR A 138 -13.75 -18.53 -1.91
C TYR A 138 -13.09 -18.99 -0.61
N SER A 139 -12.99 -18.14 0.41
CA SER A 139 -12.27 -18.49 1.65
C SER A 139 -13.10 -19.28 2.67
N LYS A 140 -14.25 -19.88 2.30
CA LYS A 140 -15.18 -20.54 3.24
C LYS A 140 -14.55 -21.73 3.96
N SER A 141 -13.63 -22.41 3.27
CA SER A 141 -12.82 -23.49 3.81
C SER A 141 -11.49 -23.53 3.03
N PRO A 142 -10.44 -24.17 3.57
CA PRO A 142 -9.18 -24.38 2.83
C PRO A 142 -9.39 -25.08 1.49
N GLU A 143 -10.33 -26.03 1.42
CA GLU A 143 -10.65 -26.78 0.20
C GLU A 143 -11.27 -25.87 -0.85
N THR A 144 -12.23 -25.03 -0.45
CA THR A 144 -12.86 -24.05 -1.37
C THR A 144 -11.83 -23.04 -1.89
N TRP A 145 -10.86 -22.67 -1.05
CA TRP A 145 -9.79 -21.76 -1.44
C TRP A 145 -8.80 -22.42 -2.42
N ALA A 146 -8.43 -23.68 -2.18
CA ALA A 146 -7.54 -24.45 -3.04
C ALA A 146 -8.10 -24.68 -4.44
N GLU A 147 -9.43 -24.70 -4.59
CA GLU A 147 -10.12 -24.78 -5.89
C GLU A 147 -10.32 -23.41 -6.56
N SER A 148 -10.00 -22.32 -5.87
CA SER A 148 -10.20 -20.96 -6.39
C SER A 148 -9.08 -20.52 -7.34
N PRO A 149 -9.30 -19.44 -8.13
CA PRO A 149 -8.24 -18.80 -8.91
C PRO A 149 -7.06 -18.28 -8.08
N TYR A 150 -7.23 -18.15 -6.77
CA TYR A 150 -6.24 -17.60 -5.83
C TYR A 150 -5.46 -18.67 -5.08
N SER A 151 -5.56 -19.94 -5.50
CA SER A 151 -4.90 -21.09 -4.84
C SER A 151 -3.36 -20.98 -4.76
N SER A 152 -2.75 -20.10 -5.56
CA SER A 152 -1.32 -19.76 -5.44
C SER A 152 -0.97 -18.99 -4.17
N ILE A 153 -1.96 -18.39 -3.50
CA ILE A 153 -1.83 -17.77 -2.18
C ILE A 153 -2.25 -18.83 -1.16
N THR A 154 -1.41 -19.17 -0.20
CA THR A 154 -1.72 -20.20 0.79
C THR A 154 -1.74 -19.63 2.21
N PHE A 155 -2.64 -20.14 3.05
CA PHE A 155 -2.67 -19.82 4.47
C PHE A 155 -1.91 -20.89 5.26
N VAL A 156 -0.98 -20.46 6.10
CA VAL A 156 -0.17 -21.37 6.95
C VAL A 156 -1.04 -22.06 8.02
N SER A 157 -2.12 -21.40 8.45
CA SER A 157 -3.05 -21.95 9.44
C SER A 157 -4.49 -21.51 9.19
N LEU A 158 -5.44 -22.26 9.76
CA LEU A 158 -6.86 -21.89 9.77
C LEU A 158 -7.09 -20.56 10.51
N GLN A 159 -6.34 -20.31 11.59
CA GLN A 159 -6.46 -19.06 12.33
C GLN A 159 -6.10 -17.83 11.48
N THR A 160 -5.08 -17.94 10.62
CA THR A 160 -4.71 -16.87 9.69
C THR A 160 -5.84 -16.61 8.69
N LEU A 161 -6.44 -17.67 8.12
CA LEU A 161 -7.58 -17.56 7.21
C LEU A 161 -8.78 -16.86 7.87
N GLU A 162 -9.14 -17.27 9.08
CA GLU A 162 -10.24 -16.68 9.85
C GLU A 162 -9.98 -15.20 10.18
N GLY A 163 -8.76 -14.87 10.62
CA GLY A 163 -8.37 -13.50 10.94
C GLY A 163 -8.47 -12.58 9.72
N VAL A 164 -7.96 -13.03 8.58
CA VAL A 164 -8.02 -12.30 7.31
C VAL A 164 -9.46 -12.14 6.81
N ARG A 165 -10.29 -13.20 6.88
CA ARG A 165 -11.71 -13.12 6.52
C ARG A 165 -12.46 -12.06 7.30
N LYS A 166 -12.25 -11.95 8.61
CA LYS A 166 -12.90 -10.92 9.45
C LYS A 166 -12.59 -9.50 8.98
N ILE A 167 -11.38 -9.28 8.45
CA ILE A 167 -11.02 -7.97 7.87
C ILE A 167 -11.74 -7.75 6.54
N TRP A 168 -11.77 -8.76 5.66
CA TRP A 168 -12.51 -8.66 4.39
C TRP A 168 -14.01 -8.48 4.59
N GLU A 169 -14.60 -9.07 5.64
CA GLU A 169 -16.00 -8.80 6.03
C GLU A 169 -16.20 -7.31 6.29
N LYS A 170 -15.28 -6.66 6.99
CA LYS A 170 -15.32 -5.20 7.22
C LYS A 170 -15.11 -4.39 5.93
N TYR A 171 -14.28 -4.87 5.00
CA TYR A 171 -14.05 -4.23 3.69
C TYR A 171 -15.26 -4.34 2.75
N ALA A 172 -15.98 -5.46 2.80
CA ALA A 172 -17.15 -5.74 1.97
C ALA A 172 -18.39 -4.92 2.37
N ILE A 173 -18.41 -4.32 3.57
CA ILE A 173 -19.58 -3.54 4.05
C ILE A 173 -19.89 -2.40 3.07
N GLN A 174 -21.08 -2.48 2.48
CA GLN A 174 -21.68 -1.40 1.72
C GLN A 174 -22.51 -0.53 2.66
N ARG A 175 -22.10 0.73 2.81
CA ARG A 175 -22.78 1.70 3.68
C ARG A 175 -23.64 2.65 2.83
N SER A 176 -24.80 3.03 3.35
CA SER A 176 -25.51 4.23 2.90
C SER A 176 -24.65 5.48 3.09
N ALA A 177 -25.09 6.61 2.53
CA ALA A 177 -24.34 7.87 2.67
C ALA A 177 -24.26 8.30 4.14
N GLU A 178 -25.35 8.12 4.89
CA GLU A 178 -25.47 8.45 6.31
C GLU A 178 -24.56 7.56 7.17
N GLU A 179 -24.62 6.24 6.96
CA GLU A 179 -23.75 5.28 7.68
C GLU A 179 -22.27 5.49 7.35
N GLN A 180 -21.94 5.83 6.10
CA GLN A 180 -20.57 6.14 5.70
C GLN A 180 -20.08 7.40 6.42
N GLN A 181 -20.92 8.44 6.51
CA GLN A 181 -20.58 9.67 7.22
C GLN A 181 -20.36 9.41 8.72
N GLU A 182 -21.21 8.61 9.35
CA GLU A 182 -21.07 8.22 10.76
C GLU A 182 -19.79 7.42 11.00
N TYR A 183 -19.49 6.46 10.12
CA TYR A 183 -18.27 5.67 10.18
C TYR A 183 -17.00 6.52 10.03
N GLU A 184 -17.00 7.50 9.13
CA GLU A 184 -15.83 8.32 8.85
C GLU A 184 -15.63 9.47 9.84
N ALA A 185 -16.69 9.97 10.49
CA ALA A 185 -16.61 11.12 11.39
C ALA A 185 -15.51 11.03 12.46
N PRO A 186 -15.41 9.97 13.29
CA PRO A 186 -14.36 9.87 14.31
C PRO A 186 -12.97 9.78 13.68
N ARG A 187 -12.81 9.02 12.59
CA ARG A 187 -11.54 8.85 11.87
C ARG A 187 -11.05 10.17 11.25
N ARG A 188 -11.98 10.96 10.71
CA ARG A 188 -11.68 12.30 10.17
C ARG A 188 -11.29 13.28 11.28
N HIS A 189 -11.80 13.12 12.50
CA HIS A 189 -11.32 13.89 13.65
C HIS A 189 -9.86 13.55 13.96
N THR A 190 -9.49 12.27 14.08
CA THR A 190 -8.09 11.87 14.33
C THR A 190 -7.14 12.37 13.22
N LEU A 191 -7.55 12.26 11.96
CA LEU A 191 -6.80 12.82 10.83
C LEU A 191 -6.61 14.34 10.93
N SER A 192 -7.59 15.07 11.50
CA SER A 192 -7.45 16.52 11.71
C SER A 192 -6.39 16.88 12.75
N GLU A 193 -6.22 16.05 13.78
CA GLU A 193 -5.17 16.22 14.79
C GLU A 193 -3.79 15.94 14.18
N ILE A 194 -3.68 14.91 13.34
CA ILE A 194 -2.44 14.63 12.59
C ILE A 194 -2.07 15.82 11.69
N ARG A 195 -3.04 16.40 10.97
CA ARG A 195 -2.81 17.61 10.17
C ARG A 195 -2.34 18.79 11.01
N GLN A 196 -2.87 18.94 12.22
CA GLN A 196 -2.45 19.99 13.14
C GLN A 196 -0.97 19.81 13.53
N LYS A 197 -0.52 18.58 13.83
CA LYS A 197 0.89 18.29 14.10
C LYS A 197 1.81 18.74 12.95
N PHE A 198 1.47 18.38 11.71
CA PHE A 198 2.22 18.84 10.53
C PHE A 198 2.20 20.37 10.35
N SER A 199 1.10 21.03 10.70
CA SER A 199 1.00 22.50 10.65
C SER A 199 1.91 23.19 11.67
N GLN A 200 2.21 22.50 12.79
CA GLN A 200 3.12 22.95 13.85
C GLN A 200 4.58 22.60 13.57
N GLY A 201 4.88 21.95 12.43
CA GLY A 201 6.23 21.51 12.07
C GLY A 201 6.67 20.24 12.78
N GLU A 202 5.75 19.51 13.42
CA GLU A 202 6.05 18.21 14.01
C GLU A 202 6.06 17.12 12.92
N GLY A 203 7.11 16.30 12.92
CA GLY A 203 7.26 15.16 12.01
C GLY A 203 8.68 15.03 11.47
N ALA A 204 8.91 13.99 10.68
CA ALA A 204 10.12 13.80 9.91
C ALA A 204 9.77 13.16 8.57
N CYS A 205 10.46 13.54 7.50
CA CYS A 205 10.41 12.82 6.23
C CYS A 205 11.70 12.04 6.02
N VAL A 206 11.58 10.96 5.26
CA VAL A 206 12.73 10.17 4.80
C VAL A 206 13.11 10.64 3.39
N THR A 207 14.42 10.70 3.11
CA THR A 207 14.95 11.21 1.84
C THR A 207 15.72 10.17 1.03
N TYR A 208 15.72 8.90 1.45
CA TYR A 208 16.40 7.84 0.69
C TYR A 208 15.77 7.60 -0.68
N SER A 209 14.49 7.93 -0.88
CA SER A 209 13.78 7.83 -2.17
C SER A 209 14.41 8.71 -3.25
N VAL A 210 15.14 9.76 -2.88
CA VAL A 210 15.79 10.69 -3.83
C VAL A 210 17.29 10.45 -3.99
N GLY A 211 17.83 9.39 -3.37
CA GLY A 211 19.21 8.95 -3.54
C GLY A 211 20.26 10.05 -3.30
N VAL A 212 21.16 10.24 -4.27
CA VAL A 212 22.23 11.26 -4.19
C VAL A 212 21.71 12.70 -4.08
N HIS A 213 20.45 12.93 -4.43
CA HIS A 213 19.79 14.24 -4.32
C HIS A 213 19.18 14.49 -2.93
N TRP A 214 19.46 13.67 -1.90
CA TRP A 214 18.85 13.78 -0.56
C TRP A 214 18.82 15.20 0.02
N PHE A 215 19.89 15.98 -0.16
CA PHE A 215 19.95 17.35 0.35
C PHE A 215 19.05 18.30 -0.44
N ALA A 216 19.05 18.19 -1.78
CA ALA A 216 18.19 19.01 -2.64
C ALA A 216 16.71 18.61 -2.54
N GLY A 217 16.45 17.34 -2.24
CA GLY A 217 15.11 16.77 -2.13
C GLY A 217 14.45 16.96 -0.77
N PHE A 218 15.19 17.31 0.28
CA PHE A 218 14.66 17.38 1.66
C PHE A 218 13.35 18.16 1.78
N ASN A 219 13.31 19.41 1.31
CA ASN A 219 12.10 20.24 1.37
C ASN A 219 10.96 19.62 0.56
N SER A 220 11.26 19.06 -0.62
CA SER A 220 10.23 18.47 -1.49
C SER A 220 9.67 17.16 -0.94
N CYS A 221 10.49 16.32 -0.31
CA CYS A 221 10.03 15.13 0.42
C CYS A 221 9.15 15.54 1.60
N TRP A 222 9.54 16.59 2.33
CA TRP A 222 8.75 17.13 3.43
C TRP A 222 7.39 17.68 2.95
N ASP A 223 7.38 18.47 1.88
CA ASP A 223 6.16 19.03 1.30
C ASP A 223 5.25 17.93 0.72
N ALA A 224 5.83 16.87 0.13
CA ALA A 224 5.10 15.72 -0.36
C ALA A 224 4.43 14.95 0.79
N LEU A 225 5.15 14.69 1.90
CA LEU A 225 4.61 14.01 3.08
C LEU A 225 3.53 14.85 3.75
N LYS A 226 3.76 16.15 3.93
CA LYS A 226 2.77 17.08 4.46
C LYS A 226 1.52 17.11 3.59
N GLY A 227 1.69 17.19 2.27
CA GLY A 227 0.61 17.16 1.30
C GLY A 227 -0.18 15.84 1.33
N TYR A 228 0.52 14.71 1.51
CA TYR A 228 -0.09 13.40 1.70
C TYR A 228 -0.99 13.38 2.94
N TRP A 229 -0.52 13.81 4.10
CA TRP A 229 -1.34 13.86 5.33
C TRP A 229 -2.41 14.98 5.33
N GLU A 230 -2.30 15.94 4.43
CA GLU A 230 -3.35 16.92 4.18
C GLU A 230 -4.50 16.30 3.37
N LYS A 231 -4.21 15.65 2.23
CA LYS A 231 -5.22 15.24 1.23
C LYS A 231 -5.43 13.75 1.07
N GLY A 232 -4.61 12.90 1.66
CA GLY A 232 -4.69 11.44 1.54
C GLY A 232 -4.30 10.85 0.22
N VAL A 233 -3.59 11.61 -0.62
CA VAL A 233 -3.10 11.18 -1.94
C VAL A 233 -1.61 11.47 -2.06
N VAL A 234 -0.87 10.59 -2.75
CA VAL A 234 0.60 10.67 -2.81
C VAL A 234 1.03 12.02 -3.39
N ALA A 235 1.93 12.70 -2.68
CA ALA A 235 2.46 14.03 -3.00
C ALA A 235 1.42 15.12 -3.28
N ARG A 236 0.14 14.93 -2.89
CA ARG A 236 -0.95 15.90 -3.18
C ARG A 236 -1.06 16.24 -4.67
N ASN A 237 -0.79 15.29 -5.57
CA ASN A 237 -0.87 15.54 -7.00
C ASN A 237 -2.31 15.93 -7.41
N GLU A 238 -2.44 16.90 -8.31
CA GLU A 238 -3.72 17.51 -8.65
C GLU A 238 -4.65 16.53 -9.36
N GLY A 239 -4.10 15.60 -10.12
CA GLY A 239 -4.87 14.57 -10.81
C GLY A 239 -5.68 13.73 -9.83
N ASP A 240 -5.02 13.17 -8.82
CA ASP A 240 -5.67 12.34 -7.82
C ASP A 240 -6.58 13.16 -6.89
N VAL A 241 -6.17 14.37 -6.49
CA VAL A 241 -7.03 15.26 -5.69
C VAL A 241 -8.33 15.58 -6.42
N LYS A 242 -8.28 15.79 -7.74
CA LYS A 242 -9.49 16.01 -8.56
C LYS A 242 -10.34 14.73 -8.66
N ALA A 243 -9.71 13.56 -8.74
CA ALA A 243 -10.41 12.28 -8.79
C ALA A 243 -11.20 11.99 -7.50
N LEU A 244 -10.82 12.58 -6.36
CA LEU A 244 -11.59 12.49 -5.11
C LEU A 244 -12.97 13.19 -5.16
N GLY A 245 -13.29 13.90 -6.25
CA GLY A 245 -14.59 14.55 -6.44
C GLY A 245 -14.71 15.91 -5.75
N PHE A 246 -15.96 16.35 -5.52
CA PHE A 246 -16.24 17.70 -5.02
C PHE A 246 -15.59 17.96 -3.66
N GLY A 247 -14.82 19.05 -3.57
CA GLY A 247 -14.09 19.43 -2.36
C GLY A 247 -12.82 18.63 -2.07
N GLY A 248 -12.43 17.67 -2.93
CA GLY A 248 -11.17 16.93 -2.82
C GLY A 248 -11.03 16.12 -1.52
N LYS A 249 -12.13 15.55 -1.02
CA LYS A 249 -12.17 14.82 0.26
C LYS A 249 -12.26 13.30 0.12
N GLY A 250 -12.83 12.82 -0.99
CA GLY A 250 -13.03 11.39 -1.27
C GLY A 250 -13.72 10.63 -0.13
N LEU A 251 -13.58 9.31 -0.17
CA LEU A 251 -13.95 8.39 0.91
C LEU A 251 -12.68 7.91 1.61
N LEU A 252 -12.78 7.54 2.89
CA LEU A 252 -11.66 6.95 3.61
C LEU A 252 -11.42 5.52 3.13
N ASN A 253 -10.18 5.20 2.79
CA ASN A 253 -9.80 3.88 2.30
C ASN A 253 -9.78 2.85 3.44
N LEU A 254 -10.63 1.83 3.37
CA LEU A 254 -10.75 0.83 4.43
C LEU A 254 -9.44 0.06 4.67
N THR A 255 -8.56 -0.06 3.68
CA THR A 255 -7.23 -0.70 3.85
C THR A 255 -6.30 0.07 4.80
N PHE A 256 -6.65 1.31 5.16
CA PHE A 256 -5.99 2.13 6.17
C PHE A 256 -6.83 2.32 7.45
N MET A 257 -8.15 2.12 7.36
CA MET A 257 -9.11 2.45 8.44
C MET A 257 -9.52 1.27 9.31
N VAL A 258 -9.24 0.04 8.86
CA VAL A 258 -9.59 -1.19 9.58
C VAL A 258 -8.33 -1.86 10.07
N SER A 259 -8.29 -2.09 11.38
CA SER A 259 -7.27 -2.85 12.10
C SER A 259 -7.98 -3.88 12.98
N ALA A 260 -7.36 -5.03 13.24
CA ALA A 260 -7.85 -5.95 14.26
C ALA A 260 -7.49 -5.49 15.69
N MET A 261 -6.52 -4.59 15.82
CA MET A 261 -5.98 -4.13 17.11
C MET A 261 -6.72 -2.91 17.66
N SER A 262 -7.40 -2.14 16.81
CA SER A 262 -8.12 -0.94 17.22
C SER A 262 -9.28 -0.62 16.26
N GLU A 263 -10.35 -0.05 16.81
CA GLU A 263 -11.43 0.55 16.03
C GLU A 263 -11.12 2.01 15.64
N ASP A 264 -10.11 2.62 16.27
CA ASP A 264 -9.63 3.97 15.99
C ASP A 264 -8.61 3.99 14.83
N PHE A 265 -8.36 5.18 14.29
CA PHE A 265 -7.32 5.38 13.28
C PHE A 265 -5.92 5.34 13.92
N VAL A 266 -5.22 4.22 13.75
CA VAL A 266 -3.91 3.95 14.38
C VAL A 266 -2.74 3.85 13.39
N VAL A 267 -2.89 4.48 12.22
CA VAL A 267 -1.79 4.58 11.24
C VAL A 267 -0.77 5.62 11.68
N PRO A 268 0.54 5.30 11.71
CA PRO A 268 1.56 6.25 12.13
C PRO A 268 1.69 7.37 11.11
N PHE A 269 1.70 8.61 11.60
CA PHE A 269 1.83 9.81 10.76
C PHE A 269 3.21 9.97 10.10
N THR A 270 4.13 9.04 10.34
CA THR A 270 5.43 8.92 9.65
C THR A 270 5.35 8.05 8.39
N GLY A 271 4.20 7.42 8.11
CA GLY A 271 3.99 6.63 6.90
C GLY A 271 4.09 7.49 5.65
N ASP A 272 5.04 7.15 4.76
CA ASP A 272 5.30 7.84 3.50
C ASP A 272 5.26 6.86 2.33
N PRO A 273 4.25 6.92 1.44
CA PRO A 273 4.19 6.11 0.23
C PRO A 273 5.44 6.21 -0.66
N LEU A 274 6.08 7.38 -0.74
CA LEU A 274 7.26 7.59 -1.60
C LEU A 274 8.50 6.85 -1.09
N SER A 275 8.50 6.42 0.18
CA SER A 275 9.59 5.62 0.75
C SER A 275 9.82 4.29 0.02
N ALA A 276 8.79 3.73 -0.61
CA ALA A 276 8.91 2.46 -1.31
C ALA A 276 9.55 2.61 -2.70
N TYR A 277 9.81 3.82 -3.18
CA TYR A 277 10.19 4.08 -4.58
C TYR A 277 11.46 4.92 -4.70
N HIS A 278 12.18 4.68 -5.80
CA HIS A 278 13.35 5.45 -6.18
C HIS A 278 12.96 6.50 -7.23
N VAL A 279 13.06 7.78 -6.85
CA VAL A 279 12.63 8.94 -7.65
C VAL A 279 13.71 10.03 -7.85
N PRO A 280 15.04 9.75 -7.86
CA PRO A 280 16.05 10.80 -8.04
C PRO A 280 15.95 11.55 -9.37
N GLN A 281 15.43 10.91 -10.42
CA GLN A 281 15.24 11.48 -11.75
C GLN A 281 14.38 12.76 -11.72
N VAL A 282 13.52 12.92 -10.72
CA VAL A 282 12.71 14.12 -10.51
C VAL A 282 13.56 15.34 -10.13
N PHE A 283 14.78 15.13 -9.65
CA PHE A 283 15.70 16.15 -9.17
C PHE A 283 16.86 16.46 -10.11
N GLU A 284 16.94 15.77 -11.25
CA GLU A 284 17.95 16.05 -12.29
C GLU A 284 17.74 17.43 -12.94
N ASN A 285 16.49 17.90 -12.99
CA ASN A 285 16.13 19.17 -13.60
C ASN A 285 15.41 20.10 -12.60
N PRO A 286 15.60 21.42 -12.70
CA PRO A 286 14.86 22.37 -11.88
C PRO A 286 13.38 22.36 -12.26
N LEU A 287 12.53 22.12 -11.26
CA LEU A 287 11.07 22.15 -11.37
C LEU A 287 10.50 23.12 -10.35
N SER A 288 9.36 23.73 -10.66
CA SER A 288 8.55 24.40 -9.64
C SER A 288 8.03 23.37 -8.63
N GLU A 289 7.71 23.80 -7.41
CA GLU A 289 7.19 22.92 -6.36
C GLU A 289 6.00 22.09 -6.84
N LYS A 290 5.01 22.75 -7.46
CA LYS A 290 3.83 22.09 -8.02
C LYS A 290 4.19 21.02 -9.05
N LEU A 291 5.04 21.34 -10.02
CA LEU A 291 5.46 20.37 -11.05
C LEU A 291 6.28 19.23 -10.45
N ARG A 292 7.02 19.50 -9.38
CA ARG A 292 7.79 18.48 -8.66
C ARG A 292 6.88 17.48 -7.94
N MET A 293 5.81 17.94 -7.29
CA MET A 293 4.84 17.05 -6.65
C MET A 293 4.18 16.10 -7.67
N GLU A 294 3.78 16.63 -8.83
CA GLU A 294 3.27 15.83 -9.94
C GLU A 294 4.30 14.80 -10.42
N ALA A 295 5.56 15.22 -10.59
CA ALA A 295 6.64 14.35 -11.04
C ALA A 295 6.95 13.24 -10.03
N LEU A 296 6.95 13.53 -8.72
CA LEU A 296 7.14 12.53 -7.66
C LEU A 296 6.06 11.45 -7.71
N ALA A 297 4.78 11.86 -7.71
CA ALA A 297 3.66 10.92 -7.77
C ALA A 297 3.67 10.10 -9.07
N LYS A 298 3.92 10.75 -10.21
CA LYS A 298 4.03 10.09 -11.51
C LYS A 298 5.15 9.07 -11.54
N SER A 299 6.32 9.43 -11.02
CA SER A 299 7.50 8.54 -11.00
C SER A 299 7.25 7.30 -10.14
N ALA A 300 6.65 7.46 -8.96
CA ALA A 300 6.34 6.34 -8.07
C ALA A 300 5.25 5.43 -8.67
N LYS A 301 4.20 6.01 -9.27
CA LYS A 301 3.16 5.25 -9.99
C LYS A 301 3.72 4.47 -11.18
N GLN A 302 4.69 5.04 -11.89
CA GLN A 302 5.36 4.35 -12.98
C GLN A 302 6.12 3.13 -12.45
N GLY A 303 6.95 3.30 -11.41
CA GLY A 303 7.67 2.18 -10.79
C GLY A 303 6.78 1.13 -10.11
N PHE A 304 5.52 1.45 -9.81
CA PHE A 304 4.53 0.44 -9.36
C PHE A 304 3.88 -0.32 -10.51
N ALA A 305 3.76 0.31 -11.68
CA ALA A 305 3.12 -0.27 -12.85
C ALA A 305 4.05 -1.23 -13.62
N GLU A 306 5.36 -0.98 -13.53
CA GLU A 306 6.44 -1.85 -14.01
C GLU A 306 6.59 -3.08 -13.11
#